data_AF-A0A4R8EKY2-F1
#
_entry.id   AF-A0A4R8EKY2-F1
#
_cell.length_a   1.000
_cell.length_b   1.000
_cell.length_c   1.000
_cell.angle_alpha   90.00
_cell.angle_beta   90.00
_cell.angle_gamma   90.00
#
_symmetry.space_group_name_H-M   'P 1'
#
loop_
_entity.id
_entity.type
_entity.pdbx_description
1 polymer ?
#
loop_
_entity_poly.entity_id
_entity_poly.type
_entity_poly.pdbx_seq_one_letter_code
_entity_poly.pdbx_strand_id
1 'polypeptide(L)'
;MKNFRTLIYILSFMGLIVCGEMLKSCDTDEFRYKPVEDLFQPKFVLPAPLVKSNSIAVVWYKVNDAASYTVELHLDNYYKSLYKSYTITDTQILMDDIPYKTQFYIRVRSNHVNGDHNSQWAYTSALTEDRPPFDPILQPVERVNITETNVTVTWAVSAGNPVDSISVQPAQSAELPAIGRKLTSDEMSKGEAKVEGLEKNTLYNVNIFDNNKPRRYDKPYNQVSFRSAGPSASTIIVTKGMDLDALLRTNNDDPTVPEGTEYFLEAGSLFKITPFTISKGFKLTGGTQGERPQIEMNGNWNIAEGSYLSSLAFENIRFYQTIDASYFFNSGTSWTVESITFYNCVFNYFKRGFWRHQGNGKYKEIGNFDMSYCTFDQVGGHTGPYGTFAFGSAGADNVKRAVFSNCTFMRDYYQTTDKNRNFKNLFDYGTSAYPIHLEYQNVTIYDYAYNRSLINIPSAVGSTLIFKNVLLASACGKVIQAIAANTPTTYGNNYTTTDYLLGAAGIQGTDLGISAQNLFVDPANGNLMIKDSNSPIVTNKVGDTRWLP
;
A
#
# COMPACT_ATOMS: atom_id res chain seq x y z
N MET A 1 -89.15 17.78 -66.33
CA MET A 1 -87.72 18.15 -66.47
C MET A 1 -87.27 19.31 -65.58
N LYS A 2 -87.90 19.55 -64.40
CA LYS A 2 -87.47 20.61 -63.45
C LYS A 2 -86.57 20.10 -62.32
N ASN A 3 -86.48 18.78 -62.09
CA ASN A 3 -85.76 18.22 -60.94
C ASN A 3 -84.33 17.75 -61.24
N PHE A 4 -83.87 17.81 -62.49
CA PHE A 4 -82.51 17.40 -62.87
C PHE A 4 -81.51 18.57 -62.92
N ARG A 5 -82.00 19.81 -63.12
CA ARG A 5 -81.16 21.02 -63.11
C ARG A 5 -80.77 21.45 -61.69
N THR A 6 -81.65 21.26 -60.71
CA THR A 6 -81.37 21.61 -59.30
C THR A 6 -80.25 20.75 -58.69
N LEU A 7 -80.11 19.49 -59.14
CA LEU A 7 -79.09 18.57 -58.63
C LEU A 7 -77.67 18.93 -59.12
N ILE A 8 -77.55 19.49 -60.33
CA ILE A 8 -76.26 19.92 -60.91
C ILE A 8 -75.73 21.18 -60.20
N TYR A 9 -76.61 22.10 -59.79
CA TYR A 9 -76.18 23.29 -59.04
C TYR A 9 -75.72 22.98 -57.61
N ILE A 10 -76.31 21.97 -56.96
CA ILE A 10 -75.91 21.54 -55.61
C ILE A 10 -74.53 20.84 -55.65
N LEU A 11 -74.26 20.02 -56.67
CA LEU A 11 -72.95 19.38 -56.87
C LEU A 11 -71.84 20.38 -57.26
N SER A 12 -72.15 21.44 -58.02
CA SER A 12 -71.20 22.53 -58.30
C SER A 12 -70.92 23.42 -57.07
N PHE A 13 -71.89 23.59 -56.17
CA PHE A 13 -71.69 24.38 -54.93
C PHE A 13 -70.84 23.61 -53.91
N MET A 14 -70.95 22.28 -53.88
CA MET A 14 -70.13 21.41 -53.02
C MET A 14 -68.66 21.33 -53.49
N GLY A 15 -68.40 21.44 -54.81
CA GLY A 15 -67.04 21.53 -55.35
C GLY A 15 -66.33 22.86 -55.05
N LEU A 16 -67.07 23.96 -54.95
CA LEU A 16 -66.51 25.28 -54.60
C LEU A 16 -66.23 25.45 -53.10
N ILE A 17 -66.96 24.74 -52.23
CA ILE A 17 -66.68 24.71 -50.78
C ILE A 17 -65.39 23.92 -50.48
N VAL A 18 -65.12 22.83 -51.22
CA VAL A 18 -63.87 22.07 -51.08
C VAL A 18 -62.65 22.83 -51.62
N CYS A 19 -62.80 23.65 -52.66
CA CYS A 19 -61.73 24.56 -53.11
C CYS A 19 -61.55 25.80 -52.22
N GLY A 20 -62.56 26.20 -51.43
CA GLY A 20 -62.48 27.31 -50.49
C GLY A 20 -61.74 26.97 -49.18
N GLU A 21 -61.76 25.70 -48.74
CA GLU A 21 -60.99 25.25 -47.57
C GLU A 21 -59.50 25.02 -47.89
N MET A 22 -59.14 24.76 -49.15
CA MET A 22 -57.73 24.70 -49.56
C MET A 22 -57.02 26.07 -49.60
N LEU A 23 -57.75 27.18 -49.43
CA LEU A 23 -57.18 28.54 -49.35
C LEU A 23 -57.21 29.14 -47.92
N LYS A 24 -57.66 28.39 -46.91
CA LYS A 24 -57.57 28.78 -45.48
C LYS A 24 -56.40 28.12 -44.72
N SER A 25 -55.41 27.58 -45.43
CA SER A 25 -54.17 27.08 -44.84
C SER A 25 -53.00 28.08 -44.90
N CYS A 26 -53.20 29.29 -45.44
CA CYS A 26 -52.17 30.33 -45.48
C CYS A 26 -52.37 31.41 -44.43
N ASP A 27 -52.58 31.03 -43.16
CA ASP A 27 -52.50 32.00 -42.06
C ASP A 27 -52.04 31.37 -40.74
N THR A 28 -51.03 30.51 -40.79
CA THR A 28 -50.13 30.23 -39.66
C THR A 28 -48.80 29.69 -40.19
N ASP A 29 -47.90 30.58 -40.60
CA ASP A 29 -46.46 30.29 -40.51
C ASP A 29 -46.07 30.21 -39.03
N GLU A 30 -46.48 29.13 -38.35
CA GLU A 30 -45.87 28.67 -37.11
C GLU A 30 -44.67 27.76 -37.43
N PHE A 31 -43.75 28.23 -38.27
CA PHE A 31 -42.36 27.78 -38.24
C PHE A 31 -41.50 28.67 -37.32
N ARG A 32 -42.12 29.34 -36.35
CA ARG A 32 -41.40 29.83 -35.18
C ARG A 32 -41.20 28.64 -34.26
N TYR A 33 -40.01 28.04 -34.30
CA TYR A 33 -39.52 27.27 -33.16
C TYR A 33 -39.82 28.07 -31.89
N LYS A 34 -40.43 27.44 -30.88
CA LYS A 34 -40.51 28.06 -29.55
C LYS A 34 -39.08 28.52 -29.20
N PRO A 35 -38.88 29.78 -28.80
CA PRO A 35 -37.56 30.23 -28.39
C PRO A 35 -37.07 29.27 -27.30
N VAL A 36 -35.93 28.62 -27.55
CA VAL A 36 -35.26 27.84 -26.53
C VAL A 36 -34.64 28.86 -25.59
N GLU A 37 -35.23 29.01 -24.41
CA GLU A 37 -34.75 29.94 -23.38
C GLU A 37 -33.48 29.41 -22.67
N ASP A 38 -33.15 28.12 -22.85
CA ASP A 38 -32.01 27.48 -22.22
C ASP A 38 -30.67 28.10 -22.66
N LEU A 39 -29.82 28.38 -21.67
CA LEU A 39 -28.50 28.94 -21.93
C LEU A 39 -27.54 27.92 -22.56
N PHE A 40 -26.63 28.43 -23.40
CA PHE A 40 -25.52 27.62 -23.88
C PHE A 40 -24.58 27.20 -22.75
N GLN A 41 -24.06 25.98 -22.85
CA GLN A 41 -23.00 25.53 -21.96
C GLN A 41 -21.75 26.43 -22.13
N PRO A 42 -21.07 26.81 -21.04
CA PRO A 42 -19.81 27.54 -21.12
C PRO A 42 -18.79 26.81 -21.98
N LYS A 43 -18.03 27.54 -22.80
CA LYS A 43 -16.88 26.99 -23.53
C LYS A 43 -15.60 27.50 -22.91
N PHE A 44 -14.71 26.61 -22.49
CA PHE A 44 -13.40 26.99 -21.95
C PHE A 44 -12.53 27.66 -23.02
N VAL A 45 -11.78 28.69 -22.62
CA VAL A 45 -10.84 29.40 -23.50
C VAL A 45 -9.55 28.60 -23.65
N LEU A 46 -9.11 27.94 -22.59
CA LEU A 46 -7.90 27.11 -22.57
C LEU A 46 -8.25 25.62 -22.71
N PRO A 47 -7.37 24.81 -23.36
CA PRO A 47 -7.56 23.37 -23.44
C PRO A 47 -7.46 22.67 -22.08
N ALA A 48 -6.75 23.27 -21.11
CA ALA A 48 -6.66 22.82 -19.73
C ALA A 48 -6.61 24.04 -18.78
N PRO A 49 -7.06 23.90 -17.52
CA PRO A 49 -6.92 24.96 -16.52
C PRO A 49 -5.46 25.34 -16.27
N LEU A 50 -5.21 26.60 -15.91
CA LEU A 50 -3.87 27.02 -15.50
C LEU A 50 -3.67 26.63 -14.04
N VAL A 51 -2.65 25.82 -13.77
CA VAL A 51 -2.27 25.40 -12.43
C VAL A 51 -0.99 26.12 -12.02
N LYS A 52 -0.96 26.63 -10.80
CA LYS A 52 0.27 27.14 -10.16
C LYS A 52 0.21 26.84 -8.68
N SER A 53 1.16 26.06 -8.17
CA SER A 53 1.16 25.59 -6.79
C SER A 53 -0.18 24.90 -6.45
N ASN A 54 -0.81 25.27 -5.34
CA ASN A 54 -2.13 24.84 -4.95
C ASN A 54 -3.24 25.80 -5.39
N SER A 55 -3.18 26.30 -6.62
CA SER A 55 -4.19 27.21 -7.16
C SER A 55 -4.52 26.83 -8.61
N ILE A 56 -5.80 26.92 -8.96
CA ILE A 56 -6.31 26.60 -10.29
C ILE A 56 -7.07 27.81 -10.83
N ALA A 57 -6.71 28.27 -12.02
CA ALA A 57 -7.45 29.29 -12.74
C ALA A 57 -8.20 28.67 -13.94
N VAL A 58 -9.48 29.01 -14.06
CA VAL A 58 -10.36 28.57 -15.14
C VAL A 58 -10.98 29.79 -15.79
N VAL A 59 -11.05 29.78 -17.13
CA VAL A 59 -11.58 30.87 -17.94
C VAL A 59 -12.46 30.29 -19.06
N TRP A 60 -13.61 30.92 -19.29
CA TRP A 60 -14.57 30.54 -20.33
C TRP A 60 -15.05 31.78 -21.11
N TYR A 61 -15.64 31.54 -22.27
CA TYR A 61 -16.30 32.58 -23.04
C TYR A 61 -17.61 33.00 -22.36
N LYS A 62 -17.90 34.31 -22.38
CA LYS A 62 -19.19 34.85 -21.93
C LYS A 62 -20.33 34.17 -22.70
N VAL A 63 -21.34 33.76 -21.96
CA VAL A 63 -22.60 33.23 -22.49
C VAL A 63 -23.62 34.36 -22.42
N ASN A 64 -24.27 34.65 -23.55
CA ASN A 64 -25.31 35.67 -23.60
C ASN A 64 -26.46 35.30 -22.66
N ASP A 65 -27.07 36.30 -22.03
CA ASP A 65 -28.21 36.15 -21.11
C ASP A 65 -27.94 35.33 -19.84
N ALA A 66 -26.69 34.91 -19.60
CA ALA A 66 -26.27 34.35 -18.32
C ALA A 66 -26.27 35.43 -17.23
N ALA A 67 -27.05 35.19 -16.17
CA ALA A 67 -27.08 36.03 -14.98
C ALA A 67 -25.88 35.78 -14.06
N SER A 68 -25.38 34.55 -14.02
CA SER A 68 -24.16 34.15 -13.29
C SER A 68 -23.63 32.81 -13.83
N TYR A 69 -22.60 32.27 -13.20
CA TYR A 69 -22.04 30.95 -13.44
C TYR A 69 -21.92 30.20 -12.12
N THR A 70 -22.21 28.90 -12.15
CA THR A 70 -21.86 27.99 -11.04
C THR A 70 -20.62 27.20 -11.43
N VAL A 71 -19.58 27.26 -10.60
CA VAL A 71 -18.33 26.51 -10.73
C VAL A 71 -18.19 25.56 -9.55
N GLU A 72 -17.92 24.29 -9.81
CA GLU A 72 -17.73 23.29 -8.75
C GLU A 72 -16.44 22.51 -8.93
N LEU A 73 -15.76 22.24 -7.82
CA LEU A 73 -14.65 21.29 -7.73
C LEU A 73 -15.11 20.03 -7.03
N HIS A 74 -14.80 18.88 -7.62
CA HIS A 74 -15.09 17.55 -7.08
C HIS A 74 -13.81 16.73 -6.96
N LEU A 75 -13.80 15.81 -5.99
CA LEU A 75 -12.67 14.88 -5.76
C LEU A 75 -12.82 13.55 -6.53
N ASP A 76 -13.92 13.37 -7.25
CA ASP A 76 -14.18 12.22 -8.11
C ASP A 76 -14.75 12.64 -9.47
N ASN A 77 -14.55 11.79 -10.48
CA ASN A 77 -14.99 12.01 -11.86
C ASN A 77 -16.50 11.80 -12.07
N TYR A 78 -17.25 11.33 -11.06
CA TYR A 78 -18.70 11.21 -11.10
C TYR A 78 -19.41 12.42 -10.49
N TYR A 79 -18.66 13.43 -10.02
CA TYR A 79 -19.17 14.67 -9.43
C TYR A 79 -20.09 14.43 -8.22
N LYS A 80 -19.74 13.46 -7.37
CA LYS A 80 -20.48 13.12 -6.13
C LYS A 80 -19.85 13.69 -4.87
N SER A 81 -18.54 13.92 -4.88
CA SER A 81 -17.72 14.40 -3.77
C SER A 81 -17.41 15.87 -3.97
N LEU A 82 -18.41 16.72 -3.74
CA LEU A 82 -18.26 18.17 -3.85
C LEU A 82 -17.24 18.68 -2.82
N TYR A 83 -16.15 19.25 -3.29
CA TYR A 83 -15.17 19.93 -2.45
C TYR A 83 -15.59 21.38 -2.18
N LYS A 84 -15.94 22.13 -3.24
CA LYS A 84 -16.34 23.54 -3.15
C LYS A 84 -17.18 23.96 -4.35
N SER A 85 -18.13 24.86 -4.12
CA SER A 85 -18.99 25.47 -5.14
C SER A 85 -18.91 27.00 -5.07
N TYR A 86 -18.96 27.65 -6.22
CA TYR A 86 -18.92 29.09 -6.39
C TYR A 86 -20.05 29.54 -7.30
N THR A 87 -20.67 30.67 -6.97
CA THR A 87 -21.57 31.40 -7.87
C THR A 87 -20.96 32.76 -8.16
N ILE A 88 -20.60 33.02 -9.41
CA ILE A 88 -19.88 34.24 -9.83
C ILE A 88 -20.50 34.84 -11.09
N THR A 89 -20.28 36.14 -11.32
CA THR A 89 -20.72 36.82 -12.56
C THR A 89 -19.61 36.94 -13.60
N ASP A 90 -18.35 36.84 -13.17
CA ASP A 90 -17.19 36.90 -14.06
C ASP A 90 -17.05 35.63 -14.90
N THR A 91 -16.32 35.73 -16.01
CA THR A 91 -16.04 34.60 -16.91
C THR A 91 -14.71 33.91 -16.62
N GLN A 92 -14.15 34.19 -15.44
CA GLN A 92 -12.93 33.58 -14.94
C GLN A 92 -12.99 33.43 -13.43
N ILE A 93 -12.26 32.45 -12.90
CA ILE A 93 -12.10 32.26 -11.46
C ILE A 93 -10.70 31.78 -11.15
N LEU A 94 -10.12 32.33 -10.09
CA LEU A 94 -8.96 31.77 -9.41
C LEU A 94 -9.45 31.03 -8.16
N MET A 95 -9.27 29.72 -8.14
CA MET A 95 -9.56 28.86 -7.00
C MET A 95 -8.23 28.61 -6.28
N ASP A 96 -7.96 29.42 -5.26
CA ASP A 96 -6.73 29.40 -4.49
C ASP A 96 -6.89 28.74 -3.11
N ASP A 97 -5.74 28.51 -2.45
CA ASP A 97 -5.63 27.88 -1.14
C ASP A 97 -6.46 26.59 -1.04
N ILE A 98 -6.23 25.68 -1.98
CA ILE A 98 -6.80 24.33 -2.04
C ILE A 98 -5.72 23.27 -1.73
N PRO A 99 -6.06 21.99 -1.50
CA PRO A 99 -5.07 20.93 -1.25
C PRO A 99 -4.02 20.80 -2.37
N TYR A 100 -2.75 20.59 -1.98
CA TYR A 100 -1.67 20.20 -2.89
C TYR A 100 -1.84 18.77 -3.42
N LYS A 101 -1.16 18.44 -4.53
CA LYS A 101 -1.16 17.09 -5.16
C LYS A 101 -2.55 16.45 -5.26
N THR A 102 -3.59 17.26 -5.48
CA THR A 102 -4.98 16.82 -5.47
C THR A 102 -5.58 16.98 -6.86
N GLN A 103 -6.13 15.89 -7.38
CA GLN A 103 -6.88 15.88 -8.63
C GLN A 103 -8.27 16.45 -8.38
N PHE A 104 -8.61 17.53 -9.08
CA PHE A 104 -9.94 18.11 -9.09
C PHE A 104 -10.64 17.85 -10.42
N TYR A 105 -11.89 17.45 -10.34
CA TYR A 105 -12.83 17.37 -11.45
C TYR A 105 -13.74 18.59 -11.38
N ILE A 106 -13.65 19.45 -12.39
CA ILE A 106 -14.25 20.78 -12.38
C ILE A 106 -15.42 20.79 -13.34
N ARG A 107 -16.55 21.38 -12.91
CA ARG A 107 -17.68 21.65 -13.80
C ARG A 107 -18.17 23.08 -13.70
N VAL A 108 -18.56 23.66 -14.83
CA VAL A 108 -19.07 25.03 -14.93
C VAL A 108 -20.40 25.03 -15.69
N ARG A 109 -21.41 25.73 -15.17
CA ARG A 109 -22.66 26.00 -15.91
C ARG A 109 -22.99 27.49 -15.89
N SER A 110 -23.69 27.95 -16.90
CA SER A 110 -24.33 29.27 -16.96
C SER A 110 -25.66 29.21 -16.23
N ASN A 111 -25.92 30.20 -15.38
CA ASN A 111 -27.19 30.33 -14.66
C ASN A 111 -28.03 31.42 -15.32
N HIS A 112 -29.27 31.10 -15.63
CA HIS A 112 -30.26 32.03 -16.15
C HIS A 112 -31.03 32.70 -14.99
N VAL A 113 -31.71 33.82 -15.27
CA VAL A 113 -32.58 34.49 -14.28
C VAL A 113 -33.76 33.60 -13.87
N ASN A 114 -34.27 32.80 -14.80
CA ASN A 114 -35.17 31.68 -14.54
C ASN A 114 -34.37 30.38 -14.50
N GLY A 115 -34.28 29.74 -13.33
CA GLY A 115 -33.44 28.57 -13.09
C GLY A 115 -33.78 27.33 -13.92
N ASP A 116 -34.99 27.27 -14.50
CA ASP A 116 -35.40 26.21 -15.42
C ASP A 116 -34.61 26.23 -16.74
N HIS A 117 -33.97 27.36 -17.05
CA HIS A 117 -33.22 27.61 -18.29
C HIS A 117 -31.70 27.68 -18.09
N ASN A 118 -31.21 27.13 -16.98
CA ASN A 118 -29.77 26.99 -16.76
C ASN A 118 -29.14 26.10 -17.85
N SER A 119 -27.89 26.39 -18.20
CA SER A 119 -27.21 25.57 -19.19
C SER A 119 -26.91 24.17 -18.68
N GLN A 120 -26.59 23.27 -19.62
CA GLN A 120 -25.83 22.06 -19.32
C GLN A 120 -24.45 22.41 -18.73
N TRP A 121 -23.84 21.46 -18.03
CA TRP A 121 -22.51 21.58 -17.46
C TRP A 121 -21.42 21.40 -18.52
N ALA A 122 -20.40 22.24 -18.48
CA ALA A 122 -19.12 22.05 -19.14
C ALA A 122 -18.11 21.47 -18.15
N TYR A 123 -17.21 20.61 -18.62
CA TYR A 123 -16.31 19.81 -17.77
C TYR A 123 -14.84 20.02 -18.09
N THR A 124 -14.01 20.07 -17.06
CA THR A 124 -12.55 20.06 -17.16
C THR A 124 -11.94 19.44 -15.89
N SER A 125 -10.62 19.30 -15.83
CA SER A 125 -9.94 18.75 -14.67
C SER A 125 -8.54 19.30 -14.54
N ALA A 126 -8.03 19.36 -13.31
CA ALA A 126 -6.67 19.81 -13.03
C ALA A 126 -6.09 19.10 -11.80
N LEU A 127 -4.80 18.79 -11.86
CA LEU A 127 -4.00 18.30 -10.75
C LEU A 127 -3.16 19.46 -10.22
N THR A 128 -3.36 19.86 -8.97
CA THR A 128 -2.48 20.86 -8.31
C THR A 128 -1.07 20.31 -8.17
N GLU A 129 -0.06 21.19 -8.16
CA GLU A 129 1.34 20.78 -8.04
C GLU A 129 1.65 20.09 -6.71
N ASP A 130 2.80 19.42 -6.64
CA ASP A 130 3.35 18.95 -5.37
C ASP A 130 3.63 20.15 -4.46
N ARG A 131 3.49 19.92 -3.16
CA ARG A 131 3.88 20.93 -2.19
C ARG A 131 5.41 21.12 -2.22
N PRO A 132 5.91 22.37 -2.21
CA PRO A 132 7.34 22.60 -2.09
C PRO A 132 7.91 21.90 -0.85
N PRO A 133 9.12 21.31 -0.94
CA PRO A 133 9.76 20.66 0.21
C PRO A 133 10.03 21.71 1.30
N PHE A 134 9.87 21.28 2.55
CA PHE A 134 10.19 22.04 3.75
C PHE A 134 11.37 21.39 4.49
N ASP A 135 12.05 22.15 5.33
CA ASP A 135 13.08 21.59 6.20
C ASP A 135 12.43 20.62 7.21
N PRO A 136 12.96 19.39 7.38
CA PRO A 136 12.45 18.43 8.34
C PRO A 136 12.92 18.78 9.75
N ILE A 137 12.32 19.80 10.37
CA ILE A 137 12.72 20.29 11.68
C ILE A 137 12.12 19.48 12.83
N LEU A 138 10.93 18.91 12.66
CA LEU A 138 10.28 18.03 13.63
C LEU A 138 11.04 16.71 13.74
N GLN A 139 11.52 16.41 14.95
CA GLN A 139 12.27 15.21 15.20
C GLN A 139 11.31 14.00 15.34
N PRO A 140 11.75 12.79 14.97
CA PRO A 140 11.06 11.58 15.36
C PRO A 140 10.86 11.54 16.88
N VAL A 141 9.70 11.08 17.33
CA VAL A 141 9.42 10.95 18.77
C VAL A 141 10.16 9.73 19.30
N GLU A 142 11.17 9.96 20.13
CA GLU A 142 11.89 8.87 20.79
C GLU A 142 11.02 8.17 21.84
N ARG A 143 11.17 6.85 21.99
CA ARG A 143 10.37 6.05 22.93
C ARG A 143 10.45 6.54 24.37
N VAL A 144 11.59 7.09 24.80
CA VAL A 144 11.78 7.65 26.15
C VAL A 144 10.88 8.86 26.43
N ASN A 145 10.43 9.55 25.37
CA ASN A 145 9.57 10.72 25.45
C ASN A 145 8.08 10.38 25.38
N ILE A 146 7.73 9.10 25.37
CA ILE A 146 6.35 8.61 25.27
C ILE A 146 5.96 7.95 26.59
N THR A 147 4.81 8.32 27.12
CA THR A 147 4.15 7.60 28.21
C THR A 147 2.73 7.19 27.77
N GLU A 148 1.96 6.62 28.69
CA GLU A 148 0.60 6.17 28.39
C GLU A 148 -0.35 7.32 28.04
N THR A 149 -0.12 8.50 28.62
CA THR A 149 -1.06 9.63 28.54
C THR A 149 -0.40 10.93 28.08
N ASN A 150 0.90 10.92 27.78
CA ASN A 150 1.60 12.10 27.33
C ASN A 150 2.77 11.77 26.40
N VAL A 151 3.18 12.78 25.63
CA VAL A 151 4.34 12.75 24.75
C VAL A 151 5.11 14.06 24.87
N THR A 152 6.44 14.00 24.81
CA THR A 152 7.31 15.16 24.60
C THR A 152 7.76 15.18 23.14
N VAL A 153 7.47 16.28 22.45
CA VAL A 153 7.74 16.47 21.02
C VAL A 153 8.79 17.56 20.87
N THR A 154 9.81 17.30 20.06
CA THR A 154 10.93 18.22 19.84
C THR A 154 11.08 18.59 18.37
N TRP A 155 11.51 19.82 18.10
CA TRP A 155 11.82 20.31 16.77
C TRP A 155 13.02 21.26 16.80
N ALA A 156 13.73 21.34 15.68
CA ALA A 156 14.80 22.31 15.51
C ALA A 156 14.21 23.74 15.41
N VAL A 157 14.60 24.63 16.33
CA VAL A 157 14.18 26.04 16.30
C VAL A 157 14.83 26.74 15.11
N SER A 158 14.01 27.30 14.23
CA SER A 158 14.46 28.00 13.03
C SER A 158 13.65 29.28 12.81
N ALA A 159 14.35 30.38 12.53
CA ALA A 159 13.69 31.63 12.13
C ALA A 159 13.03 31.53 10.74
N GLY A 160 13.52 30.65 9.87
CA GLY A 160 12.93 30.40 8.55
C GLY A 160 11.69 29.53 8.58
N ASN A 161 11.56 28.69 9.62
CA ASN A 161 10.43 27.77 9.83
C ASN A 161 9.94 27.90 11.28
N PRO A 162 9.32 29.04 11.65
CA PRO A 162 8.81 29.22 13.00
C PRO A 162 7.70 28.22 13.30
N VAL A 163 7.55 27.86 14.57
CA VAL A 163 6.49 26.96 15.03
C VAL A 163 5.73 27.67 16.14
N ASP A 164 4.43 27.87 15.96
CA ASP A 164 3.57 28.56 16.93
C ASP A 164 2.44 27.69 17.49
N SER A 165 2.19 26.53 16.89
CA SER A 165 1.10 25.65 17.27
C SER A 165 1.46 24.19 16.98
N ILE A 166 0.81 23.31 17.72
CA ILE A 166 0.95 21.86 17.61
C ILE A 166 -0.42 21.20 17.58
N SER A 167 -0.55 20.10 16.85
CA SER A 167 -1.72 19.22 16.94
C SER A 167 -1.29 17.75 17.01
N VAL A 168 -1.87 17.00 17.93
CA VAL A 168 -1.73 15.56 18.09
C VAL A 168 -3.10 14.92 17.81
N GLN A 169 -3.21 14.17 16.72
CA GLN A 169 -4.48 13.65 16.21
C GLN A 169 -4.42 12.12 16.18
N PRO A 170 -5.42 11.40 16.72
CA PRO A 170 -5.46 9.94 16.59
C PRO A 170 -5.48 9.56 15.10
N ALA A 171 -4.59 8.66 14.70
CA ALA A 171 -4.38 8.30 13.30
C ALA A 171 -5.43 7.32 12.78
N GLN A 172 -6.07 6.56 13.68
CA GLN A 172 -6.94 5.43 13.32
C GLN A 172 -8.39 5.58 13.83
N SER A 173 -8.70 6.61 14.63
CA SER A 173 -10.05 6.85 15.14
C SER A 173 -10.41 8.32 15.11
N ALA A 174 -11.49 8.67 14.41
CA ALA A 174 -12.04 10.03 14.40
C ALA A 174 -12.88 10.34 15.65
N GLU A 175 -13.22 9.33 16.45
CA GLU A 175 -14.02 9.47 17.68
C GLU A 175 -13.16 9.88 18.88
N LEU A 176 -11.87 9.52 18.86
CA LEU A 176 -10.92 9.92 19.88
C LEU A 176 -10.59 11.42 19.74
N PRO A 177 -10.46 12.15 20.87
CA PRO A 177 -10.23 13.59 20.81
C PRO A 177 -8.85 13.91 20.23
N ALA A 178 -8.82 14.84 19.27
CA ALA A 178 -7.61 15.49 18.83
C ALA A 178 -7.22 16.62 19.79
N ILE A 179 -5.92 16.77 20.04
CA ILE A 179 -5.38 17.84 20.88
C ILE A 179 -4.72 18.85 19.96
N GLY A 180 -5.25 20.06 19.88
CA GLY A 180 -4.64 21.16 19.12
C GLY A 180 -4.54 22.41 20.00
N ARG A 181 -3.36 23.02 20.07
CA ARG A 181 -3.17 24.25 20.84
C ARG A 181 -2.04 25.12 20.29
N LYS A 182 -2.09 26.41 20.64
CA LYS A 182 -0.94 27.30 20.53
C LYS A 182 0.15 26.88 21.51
N LEU A 183 1.39 27.07 21.09
CA LEU A 183 2.56 26.91 21.94
C LEU A 183 2.76 28.14 22.82
N THR A 184 3.34 27.93 23.99
CA THR A 184 3.80 29.02 24.85
C THR A 184 5.12 29.60 24.32
N SER A 185 5.47 30.82 24.72
CA SER A 185 6.73 31.45 24.33
C SER A 185 7.96 30.61 24.73
N ASP A 186 7.90 29.93 25.89
CA ASP A 186 8.97 29.06 26.36
C ASP A 186 9.12 27.82 25.46
N GLU A 187 8.01 27.16 25.11
CA GLU A 187 8.02 26.00 24.20
C GLU A 187 8.57 26.37 22.82
N MET A 188 8.13 27.52 22.28
CA MET A 188 8.63 28.03 20.99
C MET A 188 10.14 28.30 21.03
N SER A 189 10.64 28.87 22.12
CA SER A 189 12.07 29.19 22.27
C SER A 189 12.95 27.95 22.46
N LYS A 190 12.43 26.91 23.14
CA LYS A 190 13.15 25.66 23.38
C LYS A 190 13.08 24.68 22.21
N GLY A 191 12.04 24.77 21.40
CA GLY A 191 11.77 23.76 20.37
C GLY A 191 11.20 22.47 20.95
N GLU A 192 10.44 22.56 22.03
CA GLU A 192 9.91 21.40 22.76
C GLU A 192 8.51 21.69 23.30
N ALA A 193 7.61 20.72 23.20
CA ALA A 193 6.29 20.77 23.82
C ALA A 193 5.91 19.42 24.43
N LYS A 194 5.38 19.46 25.66
CA LYS A 194 4.70 18.31 26.27
C LYS A 194 3.21 18.37 25.93
N VAL A 195 2.67 17.26 25.42
CA VAL A 195 1.25 17.10 25.14
C VAL A 195 0.71 16.01 26.04
N GLU A 196 -0.31 16.33 26.84
CA GLU A 196 -0.93 15.45 27.83
C GLU A 196 -2.39 15.13 27.44
N GLY A 197 -2.99 14.11 28.05
CA GLY A 197 -4.37 13.69 27.77
C GLY A 197 -4.49 12.74 26.58
N LEU A 198 -3.43 12.00 26.28
CA LEU A 198 -3.47 10.94 25.28
C LEU A 198 -4.19 9.70 25.84
N GLU A 199 -4.85 8.97 24.96
CA GLU A 199 -5.32 7.62 25.23
C GLU A 199 -4.16 6.65 25.13
N LYS A 200 -4.15 5.64 25.99
CA LYS A 200 -3.12 4.59 26.00
C LYS A 200 -3.13 3.77 24.70
N ASN A 201 -1.96 3.24 24.34
CA ASN A 201 -1.76 2.34 23.19
C ASN A 201 -2.35 2.83 21.85
N THR A 202 -2.50 4.14 21.70
CA THR A 202 -3.19 4.77 20.58
C THR A 202 -2.17 5.38 19.63
N LEU A 203 -2.36 5.14 18.33
CA LEU A 203 -1.51 5.73 17.31
C LEU A 203 -1.93 7.18 17.06
N TYR A 204 -0.97 8.10 17.11
CA TYR A 204 -1.16 9.52 16.89
C TYR A 204 -0.27 10.03 15.75
N ASN A 205 -0.78 11.03 15.02
CA ASN A 205 -0.03 11.89 14.13
C ASN A 205 0.17 13.25 14.80
N VAL A 206 1.42 13.65 15.04
CA VAL A 206 1.74 14.99 15.53
C VAL A 206 2.16 15.89 14.38
N ASN A 207 1.59 17.08 14.33
CA ASN A 207 1.86 18.11 13.34
C ASN A 207 2.29 19.40 14.04
N ILE A 208 3.26 20.10 13.46
CA ILE A 208 3.67 21.44 13.88
C ILE A 208 3.29 22.47 12.81
N PHE A 209 2.95 23.69 13.24
CA PHE A 209 2.38 24.73 12.37
C PHE A 209 3.01 26.10 12.59
N ASP A 210 2.99 26.92 11.54
CA ASP A 210 3.08 28.38 11.60
C ASP A 210 1.76 28.96 11.12
N ASN A 211 0.99 29.48 12.06
CA ASN A 211 -0.28 30.11 11.77
C ASN A 211 -0.13 31.56 11.27
N ASN A 212 1.08 32.12 11.22
CA ASN A 212 1.34 33.42 10.60
C ASN A 212 1.33 33.34 9.08
N LYS A 213 1.46 32.14 8.50
CA LYS A 213 1.29 31.95 7.06
C LYS A 213 -0.15 32.24 6.64
N PRO A 214 -0.36 33.02 5.56
CA PRO A 214 -1.70 33.45 5.15
C PRO A 214 -2.56 32.32 4.59
N ARG A 215 -1.94 31.36 3.89
CA ARG A 215 -2.61 30.24 3.23
C ARG A 215 -2.73 29.03 4.14
N ARG A 216 -3.94 28.49 4.29
CA ARG A 216 -4.27 27.34 5.15
C ARG A 216 -3.36 26.15 4.89
N TYR A 217 -3.15 25.80 3.62
CA TYR A 217 -2.40 24.61 3.25
C TYR A 217 -0.88 24.80 3.33
N ASP A 218 -0.41 26.02 3.62
CA ASP A 218 1.00 26.34 3.83
C ASP A 218 1.41 26.29 5.31
N LYS A 219 0.45 26.29 6.24
CA LYS A 219 0.67 26.35 7.70
C LYS A 219 1.32 25.10 8.33
N PRO A 220 0.90 23.85 8.01
CA PRO A 220 1.47 22.66 8.64
C PRO A 220 2.84 22.36 8.03
N TYR A 221 3.91 22.18 8.81
CA TYR A 221 5.24 21.93 8.24
C TYR A 221 5.61 20.47 8.20
N ASN A 222 5.62 19.83 9.37
CA ASN A 222 6.11 18.47 9.49
C ASN A 222 5.08 17.65 10.24
N GLN A 223 5.02 16.37 9.88
CA GLN A 223 4.24 15.38 10.58
C GLN A 223 5.15 14.21 10.95
N VAL A 224 5.04 13.72 12.18
CA VAL A 224 5.57 12.41 12.57
C VAL A 224 4.48 11.63 13.28
N SER A 225 4.57 10.31 13.26
CA SER A 225 3.61 9.43 13.94
C SER A 225 4.28 8.75 15.13
N PHE A 226 3.54 8.54 16.20
CA PHE A 226 3.99 7.77 17.37
C PHE A 226 2.80 7.05 18.00
N ARG A 227 3.04 5.96 18.71
CA ARG A 227 2.02 5.29 19.53
C ARG A 227 2.26 5.64 20.99
N SER A 228 1.24 6.10 21.71
CA SER A 228 1.32 6.27 23.18
C SER A 228 1.60 4.93 23.84
N ALA A 229 2.27 4.95 25.00
CA ALA A 229 2.54 3.72 25.72
C ALA A 229 1.23 3.07 26.20
N GLY A 230 1.32 1.80 26.58
CA GLY A 230 0.29 1.11 27.33
C GLY A 230 0.95 0.33 28.47
N PRO A 231 0.19 -0.51 29.18
CA PRO A 231 0.77 -1.41 30.17
C PRO A 231 1.88 -2.26 29.52
N SER A 232 2.86 -2.73 30.31
CA SER A 232 3.93 -3.56 29.77
C SER A 232 3.38 -4.77 29.01
N ALA A 233 4.06 -5.19 27.94
CA ALA A 233 3.68 -6.35 27.16
C ALA A 233 3.39 -7.54 28.10
N SER A 234 2.20 -8.12 27.92
CA SER A 234 1.75 -9.27 28.71
C SER A 234 1.83 -10.53 27.86
N THR A 235 1.96 -11.68 28.52
CA THR A 235 1.86 -12.98 27.87
C THR A 235 0.47 -13.56 28.11
N ILE A 236 -0.25 -13.84 27.03
CA ILE A 236 -1.52 -14.56 27.01
C ILE A 236 -1.23 -16.02 26.67
N ILE A 237 -1.54 -16.94 27.56
CA ILE A 237 -1.42 -18.38 27.30
C ILE A 237 -2.61 -18.83 26.45
N VAL A 238 -2.34 -19.45 25.30
CA VAL A 238 -3.34 -19.98 24.38
C VAL A 238 -3.22 -21.49 24.33
N THR A 239 -4.12 -22.18 25.04
CA THR A 239 -4.16 -23.64 25.11
C THR A 239 -4.95 -24.23 23.95
N LYS A 240 -4.78 -25.53 23.71
CA LYS A 240 -5.55 -26.28 22.72
C LYS A 240 -7.06 -26.08 22.95
N GLY A 241 -7.77 -25.74 21.86
CA GLY A 241 -9.22 -25.51 21.88
C GLY A 241 -9.63 -24.04 22.11
N MET A 242 -8.70 -23.15 22.47
CA MET A 242 -8.97 -21.71 22.48
C MET A 242 -9.06 -21.15 21.06
N ASP A 243 -9.88 -20.12 20.89
CA ASP A 243 -10.04 -19.42 19.61
C ASP A 243 -8.99 -18.32 19.46
N LEU A 244 -7.84 -18.68 18.87
CA LEU A 244 -6.76 -17.73 18.58
C LEU A 244 -7.22 -16.62 17.62
N ASP A 245 -8.11 -16.91 16.66
CA ASP A 245 -8.60 -15.91 15.71
C ASP A 245 -9.39 -14.81 16.41
N ALA A 246 -10.35 -15.20 17.26
CA ALA A 246 -11.15 -14.26 18.03
C ALA A 246 -10.29 -13.43 19.00
N LEU A 247 -9.30 -14.04 19.65
CA LEU A 247 -8.37 -13.33 20.54
C LEU A 247 -7.57 -12.26 19.79
N LEU A 248 -6.93 -12.63 18.68
CA LEU A 248 -6.10 -11.68 17.91
C LEU A 248 -6.93 -10.52 17.37
N ARG A 249 -8.15 -10.80 16.88
CA ARG A 249 -9.06 -9.77 16.33
C ARG A 249 -9.61 -8.84 17.39
N THR A 250 -10.12 -9.39 18.50
CA THR A 250 -10.64 -8.60 19.61
C THR A 250 -9.54 -7.70 20.16
N ASN A 251 -8.36 -8.28 20.34
CA ASN A 251 -7.26 -7.54 20.90
C ASN A 251 -6.74 -6.49 19.94
N ASN A 252 -6.73 -6.67 18.62
CA ASN A 252 -6.18 -5.73 17.64
C ASN A 252 -6.54 -4.26 17.91
N ASP A 253 -7.80 -3.97 18.22
CA ASP A 253 -8.30 -2.60 18.41
C ASP A 253 -8.55 -2.24 19.88
N ASP A 254 -8.31 -3.16 20.82
CA ASP A 254 -8.49 -2.91 22.25
C ASP A 254 -7.35 -2.03 22.82
N PRO A 255 -7.62 -0.80 23.30
CA PRO A 255 -6.59 0.09 23.85
C PRO A 255 -6.04 -0.42 25.20
N THR A 256 -6.71 -1.36 25.85
CA THR A 256 -6.25 -1.96 27.12
C THR A 256 -5.21 -3.05 26.92
N VAL A 257 -5.13 -3.64 25.72
CA VAL A 257 -4.13 -4.67 25.37
C VAL A 257 -2.93 -3.98 24.71
N PRO A 258 -1.72 -4.04 25.27
CA PRO A 258 -0.59 -3.29 24.74
C PRO A 258 -0.09 -3.86 23.40
N GLU A 259 0.45 -2.98 22.56
CA GLU A 259 1.25 -3.41 21.40
C GLU A 259 2.42 -4.30 21.86
N GLY A 260 2.72 -5.35 21.08
CA GLY A 260 3.77 -6.30 21.40
C GLY A 260 3.35 -7.40 22.39
N THR A 261 2.07 -7.46 22.78
CA THR A 261 1.51 -8.58 23.56
C THR A 261 1.90 -9.92 22.93
N GLU A 262 2.39 -10.84 23.77
CA GLU A 262 2.76 -12.18 23.37
C GLU A 262 1.60 -13.14 23.55
N TYR A 263 1.31 -13.93 22.53
CA TYR A 263 0.40 -15.07 22.59
C TYR A 263 1.24 -16.33 22.57
N PHE A 264 1.38 -16.96 23.74
CA PHE A 264 2.14 -18.19 23.90
C PHE A 264 1.25 -19.40 23.60
N LEU A 265 1.56 -20.10 22.51
CA LEU A 265 0.78 -21.19 21.97
C LEU A 265 1.27 -22.53 22.55
N GLU A 266 0.38 -23.29 23.17
CA GLU A 266 0.69 -24.62 23.70
C GLU A 266 1.28 -25.55 22.62
N ALA A 267 2.33 -26.31 22.93
CA ALA A 267 2.94 -27.27 22.00
C ALA A 267 1.91 -28.31 21.50
N GLY A 268 2.05 -28.74 20.25
CA GLY A 268 1.17 -29.74 19.62
C GLY A 268 -0.26 -29.24 19.31
N SER A 269 -0.54 -27.96 19.53
CA SER A 269 -1.82 -27.35 19.20
C SER A 269 -1.96 -27.09 17.68
N LEU A 270 -3.22 -27.06 17.24
CA LEU A 270 -3.60 -26.61 15.91
C LEU A 270 -4.62 -25.49 16.05
N PHE A 271 -4.30 -24.32 15.48
CA PHE A 271 -5.19 -23.18 15.39
C PHE A 271 -5.54 -22.90 13.94
N LYS A 272 -6.71 -22.30 13.75
CA LYS A 272 -7.11 -21.71 12.47
C LYS A 272 -7.28 -20.22 12.68
N ILE A 273 -6.75 -19.43 11.76
CA ILE A 273 -6.98 -18.00 11.75
C ILE A 273 -7.51 -17.56 10.39
N THR A 274 -8.38 -16.57 10.43
CA THR A 274 -8.69 -15.74 9.28
C THR A 274 -7.88 -14.47 9.47
N PRO A 275 -6.81 -14.25 8.69
CA PRO A 275 -6.03 -13.02 8.82
C PRO A 275 -6.87 -11.73 8.68
N PHE A 276 -6.42 -10.66 9.31
CA PHE A 276 -7.10 -9.36 9.40
C PHE A 276 -6.16 -8.19 9.10
N THR A 277 -6.69 -6.97 9.13
CA THR A 277 -5.91 -5.73 8.99
C THR A 277 -5.35 -5.35 10.37
N ILE A 278 -4.04 -5.55 10.53
CA ILE A 278 -3.32 -5.31 11.79
C ILE A 278 -3.22 -3.80 12.04
N SER A 279 -3.69 -3.35 13.21
CA SER A 279 -3.60 -1.95 13.67
C SER A 279 -2.52 -1.76 14.73
N LYS A 280 -2.08 -2.84 15.40
CA LYS A 280 -0.96 -2.86 16.35
C LYS A 280 -0.14 -4.16 16.27
N GLY A 281 1.15 -4.05 16.55
CA GLY A 281 2.09 -5.16 16.61
C GLY A 281 1.77 -6.20 17.70
N PHE A 282 2.21 -7.44 17.50
CA PHE A 282 2.08 -8.55 18.45
C PHE A 282 3.15 -9.63 18.22
N LYS A 283 3.29 -10.54 19.19
CA LYS A 283 4.17 -11.69 19.11
C LYS A 283 3.40 -13.00 19.22
N LEU A 284 3.64 -13.96 18.33
CA LEU A 284 3.18 -15.35 18.49
C LEU A 284 4.38 -16.25 18.80
N THR A 285 4.33 -16.96 19.91
CA THR A 285 5.42 -17.86 20.34
C THR A 285 4.88 -19.26 20.53
N GLY A 286 5.39 -20.23 19.79
CA GLY A 286 5.03 -21.63 19.96
C GLY A 286 5.86 -22.32 21.06
N GLY A 287 5.20 -23.06 21.93
CA GLY A 287 5.84 -23.88 22.96
C GLY A 287 6.83 -24.89 22.37
N THR A 288 7.96 -25.09 23.04
CA THR A 288 9.05 -25.97 22.61
C THR A 288 9.01 -27.37 23.26
N GLN A 289 8.12 -27.58 24.23
CA GLN A 289 7.96 -28.84 24.95
C GLN A 289 6.98 -29.77 24.22
N GLY A 290 7.36 -30.23 23.03
CA GLY A 290 6.56 -31.12 22.19
C GLY A 290 6.60 -30.74 20.72
N GLU A 291 5.62 -31.24 19.96
CA GLU A 291 5.46 -30.89 18.55
C GLU A 291 5.22 -29.39 18.37
N ARG A 292 5.74 -28.83 17.27
CA ARG A 292 5.59 -27.40 16.98
C ARG A 292 4.10 -27.07 16.79
N PRO A 293 3.58 -25.99 17.42
CA PRO A 293 2.23 -25.51 17.14
C PRO A 293 2.02 -25.19 15.66
N GLN A 294 0.82 -25.46 15.17
CA GLN A 294 0.45 -25.27 13.77
C GLN A 294 -0.65 -24.22 13.66
N ILE A 295 -0.53 -23.32 12.67
CA ILE A 295 -1.54 -22.32 12.34
C ILE A 295 -1.93 -22.50 10.87
N GLU A 296 -3.18 -22.88 10.64
CA GLU A 296 -3.82 -22.83 9.33
C GLU A 296 -4.33 -21.41 9.06
N MET A 297 -3.88 -20.80 7.97
CA MET A 297 -4.33 -19.47 7.56
C MET A 297 -5.33 -19.58 6.41
N ASN A 298 -6.53 -19.01 6.57
CA ASN A 298 -7.54 -18.91 5.51
C ASN A 298 -7.53 -17.54 4.80
N GLY A 299 -6.34 -16.96 4.62
CA GLY A 299 -6.17 -15.65 4.00
C GLY A 299 -4.77 -15.10 4.24
N ASN A 300 -4.62 -13.78 4.09
CA ASN A 300 -3.36 -13.05 4.27
C ASN A 300 -3.54 -11.86 5.23
N TRP A 301 -2.53 -11.55 6.02
CA TRP A 301 -2.56 -10.31 6.81
C TRP A 301 -2.37 -9.08 5.92
N ASN A 302 -2.87 -7.95 6.42
CA ASN A 302 -2.65 -6.60 5.92
C ASN A 302 -2.32 -5.69 7.11
N ILE A 303 -1.84 -4.47 6.88
CA ILE A 303 -1.65 -3.45 7.94
C ILE A 303 -2.58 -2.27 7.66
N ALA A 304 -3.17 -1.69 8.71
CA ALA A 304 -4.06 -0.54 8.57
C ALA A 304 -3.31 0.67 7.98
N GLU A 305 -3.97 1.45 7.13
CA GLU A 305 -3.37 2.61 6.49
C GLU A 305 -2.92 3.64 7.55
N GLY A 306 -1.72 4.19 7.37
CA GLY A 306 -1.11 5.14 8.29
C GLY A 306 -0.55 4.51 9.57
N SER A 307 -0.59 3.18 9.72
CA SER A 307 -0.13 2.53 10.95
C SER A 307 1.37 2.66 11.15
N TYR A 308 1.77 2.83 12.42
CA TYR A 308 3.13 2.62 12.89
C TYR A 308 3.12 1.44 13.87
N LEU A 309 3.87 0.38 13.56
CA LEU A 309 4.02 -0.79 14.41
C LEU A 309 5.46 -0.89 14.94
N SER A 310 5.61 -1.06 16.25
CA SER A 310 6.93 -1.30 16.84
C SER A 310 7.50 -2.68 16.47
N SER A 311 6.67 -3.73 16.47
CA SER A 311 7.13 -5.05 16.06
C SER A 311 6.03 -6.02 15.61
N LEU A 312 6.38 -6.93 14.72
CA LEU A 312 5.65 -8.18 14.47
C LEU A 312 6.62 -9.35 14.62
N ALA A 313 6.29 -10.32 15.46
CA ALA A 313 7.21 -11.40 15.81
C ALA A 313 6.54 -12.77 15.79
N PHE A 314 7.20 -13.75 15.19
CA PHE A 314 6.71 -15.12 15.09
C PHE A 314 7.83 -16.10 15.42
N GLU A 315 7.63 -16.94 16.44
CA GLU A 315 8.66 -17.83 16.96
C GLU A 315 8.15 -19.25 17.09
N ASN A 316 8.88 -20.22 16.55
CA ASN A 316 8.61 -21.65 16.70
C ASN A 316 7.17 -22.07 16.32
N ILE A 317 6.70 -21.64 15.14
CA ILE A 317 5.35 -21.99 14.64
C ILE A 317 5.43 -22.53 13.21
N ARG A 318 4.61 -23.53 12.90
CA ARG A 318 4.36 -23.95 11.52
C ARG A 318 3.12 -23.24 10.99
N PHE A 319 3.29 -22.41 9.98
CA PHE A 319 2.20 -21.80 9.24
C PHE A 319 1.94 -22.55 7.95
N TYR A 320 0.68 -22.74 7.62
CA TYR A 320 0.30 -23.32 6.33
C TYR A 320 -1.04 -22.80 5.82
N GLN A 321 -1.28 -22.99 4.53
CA GLN A 321 -2.55 -22.68 3.87
C GLN A 321 -3.11 -23.93 3.18
N THR A 322 -4.44 -24.04 3.16
CA THR A 322 -5.17 -25.04 2.35
C THR A 322 -5.94 -24.41 1.20
N ILE A 323 -5.93 -23.07 1.14
CA ILE A 323 -6.52 -22.28 0.07
C ILE A 323 -5.58 -22.15 -1.13
N ASP A 324 -6.16 -22.04 -2.32
CA ASP A 324 -5.40 -22.12 -3.56
C ASP A 324 -4.55 -20.88 -3.86
N ALA A 325 -5.04 -19.68 -3.51
CA ALA A 325 -4.47 -18.43 -4.00
C ALA A 325 -4.36 -17.34 -2.91
N SER A 326 -3.37 -17.46 -2.02
CA SER A 326 -3.12 -16.44 -0.99
C SER A 326 -1.64 -16.31 -0.61
N TYR A 327 -1.39 -15.50 0.42
CA TYR A 327 -0.09 -15.06 0.90
C TYR A 327 -0.06 -15.16 2.43
N PHE A 328 1.13 -15.08 3.03
CA PHE A 328 1.23 -14.81 4.47
C PHE A 328 0.85 -13.35 4.76
N PHE A 329 1.36 -12.45 3.91
CA PHE A 329 1.14 -11.02 4.00
C PHE A 329 0.92 -10.42 2.59
N ASN A 330 -0.11 -9.60 2.42
CA ASN A 330 -0.42 -8.95 1.13
C ASN A 330 -1.04 -7.57 1.35
N SER A 331 -0.19 -6.54 1.39
CA SER A 331 -0.60 -5.19 1.82
C SER A 331 -0.69 -4.17 0.69
N GLY A 332 -1.81 -3.42 0.66
CA GLY A 332 -2.10 -2.37 -0.31
C GLY A 332 -2.06 -0.93 0.21
N THR A 333 -1.81 -0.72 1.50
CA THR A 333 -1.91 0.56 2.21
C THR A 333 -0.53 1.12 2.57
N SER A 334 -0.46 2.39 2.98
CA SER A 334 0.78 2.98 3.52
C SER A 334 0.94 2.66 5.00
N TRP A 335 2.15 2.35 5.48
CA TRP A 335 2.45 2.06 6.90
C TRP A 335 3.96 2.00 7.18
N THR A 336 4.31 1.97 8.46
CA THR A 336 5.68 1.77 8.95
C THR A 336 5.71 0.63 9.98
N VAL A 337 6.69 -0.27 9.87
CA VAL A 337 7.00 -1.27 10.90
C VAL A 337 8.49 -1.16 11.26
N GLU A 338 8.81 -0.95 12.54
CA GLU A 338 10.21 -0.88 12.95
C GLU A 338 10.92 -2.23 12.82
N SER A 339 10.29 -3.32 13.28
CA SER A 339 10.89 -4.65 13.23
C SER A 339 9.89 -5.76 12.90
N ILE A 340 10.28 -6.65 11.99
CA ILE A 340 9.60 -7.90 11.70
C ILE A 340 10.59 -9.03 11.96
N THR A 341 10.19 -10.00 12.79
CA THR A 341 11.05 -11.13 13.16
C THR A 341 10.36 -12.47 12.96
N PHE A 342 11.10 -13.40 12.38
CA PHE A 342 10.74 -14.80 12.27
C PHE A 342 11.88 -15.65 12.82
N TYR A 343 11.58 -16.48 13.81
CA TYR A 343 12.55 -17.40 14.39
C TYR A 343 12.01 -18.82 14.41
N ASN A 344 12.77 -19.79 13.91
CA ASN A 344 12.42 -21.21 13.99
C ASN A 344 11.02 -21.55 13.41
N CYS A 345 10.57 -20.82 12.39
CA CYS A 345 9.26 -21.01 11.77
C CYS A 345 9.32 -21.92 10.54
N VAL A 346 8.21 -22.59 10.23
CA VAL A 346 8.06 -23.39 9.00
C VAL A 346 6.86 -22.88 8.23
N PHE A 347 7.03 -22.68 6.93
CA PHE A 347 6.00 -22.20 6.02
C PHE A 347 5.74 -23.24 4.95
N ASN A 348 4.50 -23.73 4.88
CA ASN A 348 4.08 -24.69 3.87
C ASN A 348 2.87 -24.18 3.08
N TYR A 349 2.78 -24.62 1.83
CA TYR A 349 1.55 -24.55 1.02
C TYR A 349 1.05 -23.13 0.69
N PHE A 350 1.90 -22.11 0.85
CA PHE A 350 1.66 -20.77 0.33
C PHE A 350 1.87 -20.78 -1.19
N LYS A 351 0.80 -20.95 -1.97
CA LYS A 351 0.95 -21.21 -3.41
C LYS A 351 1.19 -19.98 -4.28
N ARG A 352 0.72 -18.80 -3.88
CA ARG A 352 0.75 -17.59 -4.71
C ARG A 352 1.90 -16.63 -4.38
N GLY A 353 2.41 -16.66 -3.17
CA GLY A 353 3.54 -15.85 -2.69
C GLY A 353 3.58 -15.88 -1.17
N PHE A 354 4.59 -15.25 -0.56
CA PHE A 354 4.67 -15.18 0.92
C PHE A 354 4.41 -13.77 1.44
N TRP A 355 5.30 -12.82 1.15
CA TRP A 355 5.22 -11.44 1.58
C TRP A 355 5.13 -10.51 0.39
N ARG A 356 3.95 -9.90 0.18
CA ARG A 356 3.68 -9.05 -0.99
C ARG A 356 3.28 -7.63 -0.58
N HIS A 357 3.91 -6.65 -1.19
CA HIS A 357 3.44 -5.27 -1.20
C HIS A 357 2.76 -4.94 -2.54
N GLN A 358 1.68 -4.18 -2.48
CA GLN A 358 0.91 -3.67 -3.61
C GLN A 358 0.39 -2.25 -3.31
N GLY A 359 -0.30 -1.64 -4.27
CA GLY A 359 -0.78 -0.26 -4.16
C GLY A 359 0.29 0.72 -4.63
N ASN A 360 0.15 1.19 -5.87
CA ASN A 360 1.11 2.09 -6.51
C ASN A 360 1.23 3.39 -5.71
N GLY A 361 2.47 3.78 -5.36
CA GLY A 361 2.75 5.01 -4.63
C GLY A 361 2.40 4.97 -3.13
N LYS A 362 1.94 3.83 -2.60
CA LYS A 362 1.64 3.67 -1.17
C LYS A 362 2.91 3.34 -0.41
N TYR A 363 3.43 4.33 0.31
CA TYR A 363 4.69 4.25 1.03
C TYR A 363 4.64 3.23 2.16
N LYS A 364 5.55 2.25 2.13
CA LYS A 364 5.68 1.22 3.16
C LYS A 364 7.10 1.17 3.64
N GLU A 365 7.32 1.31 4.94
CA GLU A 365 8.65 1.23 5.53
C GLU A 365 8.79 0.02 6.45
N ILE A 366 9.89 -0.70 6.28
CA ILE A 366 10.35 -1.74 7.22
C ILE A 366 11.75 -1.32 7.70
N GLY A 367 11.89 -1.08 9.00
CA GLY A 367 13.19 -0.79 9.61
C GLY A 367 14.09 -2.03 9.53
N ASN A 368 13.66 -3.12 10.13
CA ASN A 368 14.44 -4.35 10.18
C ASN A 368 13.57 -5.59 9.93
N PHE A 369 13.94 -6.38 8.93
CA PHE A 369 13.34 -7.67 8.63
C PHE A 369 14.36 -8.78 8.93
N ASP A 370 14.18 -9.50 10.04
CA ASP A 370 15.06 -10.62 10.40
C ASP A 370 14.31 -11.94 10.31
N MET A 371 14.91 -12.90 9.61
CA MET A 371 14.39 -14.25 9.50
C MET A 371 15.50 -15.26 9.74
N SER A 372 15.36 -16.01 10.83
CA SER A 372 16.37 -16.95 11.28
C SER A 372 15.80 -18.33 11.54
N TYR A 373 16.54 -19.38 11.17
CA TYR A 373 16.13 -20.77 11.39
C TYR A 373 14.75 -21.08 10.75
N CYS A 374 14.43 -20.45 9.62
CA CYS A 374 13.12 -20.62 8.98
C CYS A 374 13.20 -21.56 7.76
N THR A 375 12.11 -22.29 7.51
CA THR A 375 12.02 -23.20 6.35
C THR A 375 10.80 -22.87 5.52
N PHE A 376 11.02 -22.66 4.22
CA PHE A 376 9.98 -22.60 3.19
C PHE A 376 10.04 -23.90 2.42
N ASP A 377 8.94 -24.63 2.44
CA ASP A 377 8.91 -25.96 1.87
C ASP A 377 7.54 -26.26 1.28
N GLN A 378 7.51 -26.82 0.07
CA GLN A 378 6.25 -27.08 -0.64
C GLN A 378 5.40 -25.81 -0.71
N VAL A 379 6.02 -24.71 -1.13
CA VAL A 379 5.33 -23.45 -1.47
C VAL A 379 5.14 -23.35 -2.98
N GLY A 380 4.59 -22.25 -3.49
CA GLY A 380 4.36 -22.10 -4.93
C GLY A 380 3.37 -23.11 -5.52
N GLY A 381 3.47 -23.37 -6.81
CA GLY A 381 2.59 -24.31 -7.51
C GLY A 381 1.24 -23.73 -7.99
N HIS A 382 1.12 -22.40 -8.04
CA HIS A 382 -0.06 -21.70 -8.59
C HIS A 382 0.21 -21.12 -9.99
N THR A 383 -0.82 -20.77 -10.75
CA THR A 383 -0.67 -20.01 -12.01
C THR A 383 -0.42 -18.52 -11.73
N GLY A 384 0.65 -17.95 -12.26
CA GLY A 384 1.03 -16.56 -11.96
C GLY A 384 1.45 -16.32 -10.49
N PRO A 385 2.37 -17.13 -9.93
CA PRO A 385 2.90 -16.90 -8.60
C PRO A 385 3.71 -15.59 -8.56
N TYR A 386 3.83 -15.02 -7.38
CA TYR A 386 4.77 -13.96 -7.04
C TYR A 386 6.02 -14.59 -6.40
N GLY A 387 6.93 -13.76 -5.88
CA GLY A 387 8.10 -14.24 -5.13
C GLY A 387 7.80 -14.53 -3.65
N THR A 388 8.83 -14.98 -2.94
CA THR A 388 8.82 -15.08 -1.47
C THR A 388 8.64 -13.68 -0.88
N PHE A 389 9.51 -12.73 -1.24
CA PHE A 389 9.40 -11.32 -0.89
C PHE A 389 9.24 -10.50 -2.16
N ALA A 390 8.07 -9.89 -2.36
CA ALA A 390 7.72 -9.14 -3.56
C ALA A 390 7.24 -7.72 -3.20
N PHE A 391 8.15 -6.75 -3.33
CA PHE A 391 7.93 -5.35 -2.98
C PHE A 391 7.50 -4.56 -4.23
N GLY A 392 6.19 -4.53 -4.47
CA GLY A 392 5.57 -4.05 -5.70
C GLY A 392 4.78 -2.74 -5.61
N SER A 393 5.16 -1.80 -4.73
CA SER A 393 4.44 -0.52 -4.53
C SER A 393 4.83 0.59 -5.51
N ALA A 394 5.33 0.23 -6.70
CA ALA A 394 5.79 1.17 -7.74
C ALA A 394 6.83 2.19 -7.22
N GLY A 395 7.87 1.68 -6.55
CA GLY A 395 8.98 2.47 -6.04
C GLY A 395 8.82 3.02 -4.62
N ALA A 396 7.66 2.85 -3.99
CA ALA A 396 7.36 3.39 -2.66
C ALA A 396 7.68 2.45 -1.49
N ASP A 397 8.35 1.32 -1.73
CA ASP A 397 8.76 0.38 -0.67
C ASP A 397 10.14 0.76 -0.12
N ASN A 398 10.28 0.90 1.19
CA ASN A 398 11.52 1.29 1.85
C ASN A 398 11.87 0.29 2.96
N VAL A 399 12.56 -0.78 2.59
CA VAL A 399 13.10 -1.76 3.53
C VAL A 399 14.55 -1.38 3.82
N LYS A 400 14.86 -0.96 5.05
CA LYS A 400 16.22 -0.52 5.40
C LYS A 400 17.17 -1.71 5.52
N ARG A 401 16.72 -2.80 6.15
CA ARG A 401 17.51 -4.01 6.38
C ARG A 401 16.65 -5.27 6.27
N ALA A 402 17.15 -6.27 5.54
CA ALA A 402 16.56 -7.60 5.45
C ALA A 402 17.65 -8.68 5.55
N VAL A 403 17.54 -9.56 6.54
CA VAL A 403 18.54 -10.60 6.82
C VAL A 403 17.91 -11.97 6.98
N PHE A 404 18.51 -12.92 6.28
CA PHE A 404 18.11 -14.32 6.25
C PHE A 404 19.27 -15.18 6.74
N SER A 405 19.12 -15.81 7.91
CA SER A 405 20.18 -16.61 8.52
C SER A 405 19.73 -18.01 8.92
N ASN A 406 20.51 -19.04 8.57
CA ASN A 406 20.10 -20.44 8.82
C ASN A 406 18.71 -20.77 8.24
N CYS A 407 18.46 -20.32 7.01
CA CYS A 407 17.16 -20.51 6.35
C CYS A 407 17.25 -21.55 5.24
N THR A 408 16.17 -22.29 5.04
CA THR A 408 16.01 -23.23 3.94
C THR A 408 14.86 -22.81 3.03
N PHE A 409 15.12 -22.72 1.73
CA PHE A 409 14.11 -22.48 0.70
C PHE A 409 14.08 -23.67 -0.24
N MET A 410 13.00 -24.44 -0.24
CA MET A 410 12.94 -25.67 -1.02
C MET A 410 11.59 -26.02 -1.63
N ARG A 411 11.63 -26.74 -2.76
CA ARG A 411 10.48 -27.41 -3.40
C ARG A 411 9.29 -26.47 -3.63
N ASP A 412 9.47 -25.40 -4.41
CA ASP A 412 8.45 -24.36 -4.61
C ASP A 412 7.41 -24.66 -5.70
N TYR A 413 7.06 -25.93 -5.93
CA TYR A 413 6.10 -26.38 -6.94
C TYR A 413 5.01 -27.27 -6.32
N TYR A 414 4.47 -26.86 -5.17
CA TYR A 414 3.48 -27.65 -4.45
C TYR A 414 2.31 -28.11 -5.32
N GLN A 415 2.00 -29.42 -5.23
CA GLN A 415 0.91 -30.09 -5.97
C GLN A 415 0.95 -29.93 -7.50
N THR A 416 2.12 -29.67 -8.08
CA THR A 416 2.27 -29.60 -9.55
C THR A 416 3.63 -30.14 -9.99
N THR A 417 3.66 -30.75 -11.17
CA THR A 417 4.91 -31.13 -11.84
C THR A 417 5.41 -30.04 -12.79
N ASP A 418 4.58 -29.02 -13.07
CA ASP A 418 4.95 -27.85 -13.86
C ASP A 418 5.86 -26.91 -13.07
N LYS A 419 7.17 -27.05 -13.29
CA LYS A 419 8.21 -26.25 -12.63
C LYS A 419 8.20 -24.76 -13.03
N ASN A 420 7.30 -24.30 -13.91
CA ASN A 420 7.13 -22.86 -14.19
C ASN A 420 6.12 -22.16 -13.26
N ARG A 421 5.41 -22.93 -12.42
CA ARG A 421 4.48 -22.45 -11.38
C ARG A 421 5.17 -22.20 -10.04
N ASN A 422 6.49 -22.22 -10.06
CA ASN A 422 7.36 -21.92 -8.96
C ASN A 422 7.39 -20.43 -8.61
N PHE A 423 7.82 -20.07 -7.40
CA PHE A 423 7.96 -18.67 -7.03
C PHE A 423 8.93 -17.95 -7.97
N LYS A 424 8.59 -16.71 -8.31
CA LYS A 424 9.37 -15.94 -9.30
C LYS A 424 10.72 -15.49 -8.77
N ASN A 425 10.75 -15.10 -7.49
CA ASN A 425 11.93 -14.58 -6.84
C ASN A 425 11.99 -15.01 -5.39
N LEU A 426 13.20 -15.06 -4.83
CA LEU A 426 13.38 -15.07 -3.39
C LEU A 426 13.14 -13.66 -2.84
N PHE A 427 13.75 -12.64 -3.46
CA PHE A 427 13.64 -11.25 -3.06
C PHE A 427 13.56 -10.34 -4.29
N ASP A 428 12.40 -9.74 -4.51
CA ASP A 428 12.12 -8.80 -5.59
C ASP A 428 11.81 -7.42 -5.02
N TYR A 429 12.72 -6.49 -5.26
CA TYR A 429 12.66 -5.09 -4.86
C TYR A 429 12.59 -4.18 -6.10
N GLY A 430 12.03 -4.71 -7.19
CA GLY A 430 12.27 -4.31 -8.58
C GLY A 430 12.19 -2.83 -8.93
N THR A 431 11.36 -2.03 -8.26
CA THR A 431 11.20 -0.60 -8.59
C THR A 431 11.59 0.34 -7.45
N SER A 432 11.92 -0.19 -6.28
CA SER A 432 12.30 0.66 -5.15
C SER A 432 13.65 1.34 -5.40
N ALA A 433 13.68 2.64 -5.16
CA ALA A 433 14.89 3.45 -5.23
C ALA A 433 15.57 3.62 -3.86
N TYR A 434 14.95 3.13 -2.77
CA TYR A 434 15.50 3.27 -1.42
C TYR A 434 16.62 2.25 -1.20
N PRO A 435 17.84 2.64 -0.80
CA PRO A 435 18.92 1.70 -0.51
C PRO A 435 18.53 0.70 0.59
N ILE A 436 18.98 -0.55 0.46
CA ILE A 436 18.72 -1.65 1.40
C ILE A 436 20.02 -2.36 1.82
N HIS A 437 20.14 -2.77 3.08
CA HIS A 437 21.07 -3.82 3.52
C HIS A 437 20.40 -5.19 3.37
N LEU A 438 20.83 -5.98 2.39
CA LEU A 438 20.31 -7.32 2.12
C LEU A 438 21.38 -8.38 2.43
N GLU A 439 21.08 -9.33 3.31
CA GLU A 439 22.04 -10.33 3.76
C GLU A 439 21.46 -11.75 3.78
N TYR A 440 22.22 -12.67 3.20
CA TYR A 440 22.01 -14.11 3.26
C TYR A 440 23.25 -14.74 3.88
N GLN A 441 23.06 -15.41 5.01
CA GLN A 441 24.12 -16.12 5.70
C GLN A 441 23.64 -17.52 6.09
N ASN A 442 24.40 -18.56 5.77
CA ASN A 442 24.01 -19.92 6.15
C ASN A 442 22.65 -20.32 5.57
N VAL A 443 22.49 -20.21 4.25
CA VAL A 443 21.21 -20.49 3.58
C VAL A 443 21.34 -21.71 2.68
N THR A 444 20.38 -22.63 2.76
CA THR A 444 20.27 -23.77 1.83
C THR A 444 19.11 -23.53 0.87
N ILE A 445 19.37 -23.63 -0.44
CA ILE A 445 18.37 -23.49 -1.50
C ILE A 445 18.32 -24.80 -2.28
N TYR A 446 17.14 -25.40 -2.39
CA TYR A 446 16.95 -26.69 -3.07
C TYR A 446 15.72 -26.70 -3.98
N ASP A 447 15.91 -26.84 -5.30
CA ASP A 447 14.83 -26.90 -6.30
C ASP A 447 13.80 -25.76 -6.10
N TYR A 448 14.32 -24.53 -6.12
CA TYR A 448 13.59 -23.31 -5.77
C TYR A 448 13.82 -22.23 -6.84
N ALA A 449 12.75 -21.54 -7.26
CA ALA A 449 12.81 -20.52 -8.29
C ALA A 449 13.45 -21.00 -9.61
N TYR A 450 13.34 -22.29 -9.95
CA TYR A 450 13.78 -22.90 -11.20
C TYR A 450 13.45 -22.05 -12.46
N ASN A 451 14.43 -21.84 -13.34
CA ASN A 451 14.33 -20.96 -14.53
C ASN A 451 13.85 -19.52 -14.24
N ARG A 452 13.99 -19.05 -13.00
CA ARG A 452 13.72 -17.67 -12.58
C ARG A 452 14.98 -17.03 -12.02
N SER A 453 14.85 -16.17 -11.02
CA SER A 453 15.98 -15.53 -10.35
C SER A 453 15.74 -15.40 -8.87
N LEU A 454 16.77 -15.35 -8.04
CA LEU A 454 16.60 -15.23 -6.59
C LEU A 454 16.48 -13.76 -6.17
N ILE A 455 17.43 -12.92 -6.56
CA ILE A 455 17.54 -11.54 -6.10
C ILE A 455 17.37 -10.57 -7.28
N ASN A 456 16.48 -9.58 -7.11
CA ASN A 456 16.25 -8.50 -8.06
C ASN A 456 16.16 -7.15 -7.33
N ILE A 457 17.22 -6.34 -7.37
CA ILE A 457 17.32 -5.03 -6.71
C ILE A 457 17.86 -3.95 -7.68
N PRO A 458 17.26 -3.74 -8.87
CA PRO A 458 17.88 -2.99 -9.97
C PRO A 458 17.90 -1.46 -9.76
N SER A 459 17.03 -0.92 -8.91
CA SER A 459 16.83 0.54 -8.77
C SER A 459 17.35 1.14 -7.46
N ALA A 460 17.66 0.31 -6.46
CA ALA A 460 18.08 0.75 -5.12
C ALA A 460 19.58 1.07 -5.06
N VAL A 461 20.00 2.17 -5.70
CA VAL A 461 21.42 2.61 -5.77
C VAL A 461 22.00 2.78 -4.38
N GLY A 462 23.23 2.29 -4.14
CA GLY A 462 23.88 2.41 -2.82
C GLY A 462 23.44 1.36 -1.79
N SER A 463 22.73 0.31 -2.22
CA SER A 463 22.40 -0.84 -1.37
C SER A 463 23.65 -1.60 -0.92
N THR A 464 23.51 -2.55 0.00
CA THR A 464 24.55 -3.52 0.36
C THR A 464 24.01 -4.93 0.16
N LEU A 465 24.82 -5.81 -0.44
CA LEU A 465 24.51 -7.24 -0.57
C LEU A 465 25.58 -8.10 0.09
N ILE A 466 25.19 -8.93 1.05
CA ILE A 466 26.03 -9.97 1.64
C ILE A 466 25.41 -11.34 1.31
N PHE A 467 26.21 -12.24 0.73
CA PHE A 467 25.77 -13.57 0.33
C PHE A 467 26.87 -14.58 0.64
N LYS A 468 26.82 -15.13 1.87
CA LYS A 468 27.89 -15.96 2.44
C LYS A 468 27.38 -17.27 3.00
N ASN A 469 28.23 -18.30 2.96
CA ASN A 469 27.89 -19.63 3.47
C ASN A 469 26.59 -20.17 2.84
N VAL A 470 26.35 -19.91 1.56
CA VAL A 470 25.12 -20.36 0.87
C VAL A 470 25.38 -21.62 0.08
N LEU A 471 24.49 -22.60 0.22
CA LEU A 471 24.45 -23.83 -0.58
C LEU A 471 23.30 -23.74 -1.60
N LEU A 472 23.64 -23.69 -2.88
CA LEU A 472 22.69 -23.79 -3.99
C LEU A 472 22.70 -25.23 -4.53
N ALA A 473 21.72 -26.00 -4.12
CA ALA A 473 21.59 -27.40 -4.49
C ALA A 473 20.45 -27.62 -5.48
N SER A 474 20.70 -28.43 -6.50
CA SER A 474 19.76 -28.69 -7.59
C SER A 474 19.38 -27.48 -8.43
N ALA A 475 18.50 -27.70 -9.39
CA ALA A 475 18.13 -26.69 -10.35
C ALA A 475 17.32 -25.57 -9.66
N CYS A 476 17.96 -24.41 -9.47
CA CYS A 476 17.36 -23.25 -8.83
C CYS A 476 17.54 -21.99 -9.67
N GLY A 477 16.90 -20.90 -9.25
CA GLY A 477 16.94 -19.63 -9.96
C GLY A 477 18.34 -19.01 -10.04
N LYS A 478 18.57 -18.21 -11.09
CA LYS A 478 19.78 -17.39 -11.20
C LYS A 478 19.90 -16.49 -9.97
N VAL A 479 21.00 -16.57 -9.24
CA VAL A 479 21.15 -15.84 -7.96
C VAL A 479 20.87 -14.35 -8.13
N ILE A 480 21.49 -13.71 -9.12
CA ILE A 480 21.31 -12.29 -9.41
C ILE A 480 20.60 -12.08 -10.75
N GLN A 481 19.39 -11.53 -10.70
CA GLN A 481 18.75 -10.98 -11.89
C GLN A 481 19.39 -9.66 -12.28
N ALA A 482 19.35 -8.70 -11.35
CA ALA A 482 19.88 -7.35 -11.50
C ALA A 482 20.18 -6.73 -10.13
N ILE A 483 21.20 -5.86 -10.10
CA ILE A 483 21.61 -5.09 -8.93
C ILE A 483 21.87 -3.64 -9.36
N ALA A 484 21.43 -2.70 -8.53
CA ALA A 484 21.64 -1.28 -8.76
C ALA A 484 23.12 -0.88 -8.66
N ALA A 485 23.46 0.25 -9.30
CA ALA A 485 24.79 0.82 -9.22
C ALA A 485 25.26 1.07 -7.78
N ASN A 486 26.58 1.08 -7.57
CA ASN A 486 27.21 1.35 -6.28
C ASN A 486 26.71 0.46 -5.13
N THR A 487 26.34 -0.78 -5.42
CA THR A 487 25.96 -1.77 -4.39
C THR A 487 27.20 -2.60 -4.04
N PRO A 488 27.85 -2.41 -2.88
CA PRO A 488 28.93 -3.31 -2.46
C PRO A 488 28.37 -4.72 -2.27
N THR A 489 28.98 -5.69 -2.95
CA THR A 489 28.59 -7.10 -2.87
C THR A 489 29.69 -7.91 -2.21
N THR A 490 29.36 -8.69 -1.20
CA THR A 490 30.31 -9.60 -0.55
C THR A 490 29.84 -11.04 -0.70
N TYR A 491 30.62 -11.82 -1.43
CA TYR A 491 30.45 -13.26 -1.55
C TYR A 491 31.48 -14.00 -0.70
N GLY A 492 31.20 -15.23 -0.28
CA GLY A 492 32.21 -16.05 0.38
C GLY A 492 31.68 -17.39 0.87
N ASN A 493 32.50 -18.43 0.72
CA ASN A 493 32.20 -19.78 1.22
C ASN A 493 30.86 -20.32 0.69
N ASN A 494 30.55 -20.03 -0.58
CA ASN A 494 29.34 -20.49 -1.26
C ASN A 494 29.62 -21.76 -2.05
N TYR A 495 28.65 -22.65 -2.15
CA TYR A 495 28.80 -23.95 -2.82
C TYR A 495 27.61 -24.28 -3.71
N THR A 496 27.88 -25.03 -4.76
CA THR A 496 26.90 -25.51 -5.73
C THR A 496 27.03 -27.02 -5.91
N THR A 497 25.90 -27.71 -6.10
CA THR A 497 25.90 -29.09 -6.58
C THR A 497 25.95 -29.14 -8.11
N THR A 498 26.30 -30.28 -8.69
CA THR A 498 26.47 -30.42 -10.16
C THR A 498 25.18 -30.20 -10.95
N ASP A 499 24.02 -30.34 -10.31
CA ASP A 499 22.71 -30.11 -10.89
C ASP A 499 22.25 -28.63 -10.85
N TYR A 500 23.05 -27.72 -10.27
CA TYR A 500 22.90 -26.28 -10.49
C TYR A 500 23.64 -25.84 -11.75
N LEU A 501 22.91 -25.74 -12.86
CA LEU A 501 23.48 -25.59 -14.21
C LEU A 501 24.09 -24.21 -14.53
N LEU A 502 23.91 -23.20 -13.66
CA LEU A 502 24.44 -21.86 -13.88
C LEU A 502 25.88 -21.68 -13.35
N GLY A 503 26.39 -22.69 -12.62
CA GLY A 503 27.76 -22.72 -12.08
C GLY A 503 28.01 -21.77 -10.89
N ALA A 504 29.11 -22.00 -10.16
CA ALA A 504 29.41 -21.25 -8.94
C ALA A 504 30.06 -19.87 -9.15
N ALA A 505 30.56 -19.58 -10.36
CA ALA A 505 31.38 -18.39 -10.62
C ALA A 505 30.65 -17.07 -10.29
N GLY A 506 29.35 -16.98 -10.61
CA GLY A 506 28.54 -15.77 -10.39
C GLY A 506 28.34 -15.39 -8.91
N ILE A 507 28.71 -16.27 -7.98
CA ILE A 507 28.63 -16.06 -6.54
C ILE A 507 29.97 -16.32 -5.84
N GLN A 508 31.07 -16.33 -6.61
CA GLN A 508 32.42 -16.68 -6.13
C GLN A 508 32.42 -17.97 -5.29
N GLY A 509 31.63 -18.96 -5.72
CA GLY A 509 31.45 -20.22 -5.02
C GLY A 509 32.37 -21.32 -5.53
N THR A 510 32.27 -22.48 -4.88
CA THR A 510 32.98 -23.72 -5.24
C THR A 510 31.98 -24.79 -5.69
N ASP A 511 32.21 -25.39 -6.85
CA ASP A 511 31.44 -26.55 -7.29
C ASP A 511 31.85 -27.78 -6.48
N LEU A 512 30.86 -28.49 -5.90
CA LEU A 512 31.11 -29.66 -5.06
C LEU A 512 31.47 -30.92 -5.85
N GLY A 513 31.21 -30.96 -7.15
CA GLY A 513 31.42 -32.15 -7.98
C GLY A 513 30.44 -33.31 -7.72
N ILE A 514 29.44 -33.12 -6.86
CA ILE A 514 28.37 -34.11 -6.58
C ILE A 514 26.99 -33.50 -6.80
N SER A 515 25.99 -34.33 -7.11
CA SER A 515 24.60 -33.92 -7.27
C SER A 515 23.91 -33.72 -5.92
N ALA A 516 22.82 -32.95 -5.88
CA ALA A 516 22.02 -32.78 -4.68
C ALA A 516 21.48 -34.11 -4.12
N GLN A 517 21.10 -35.06 -5.01
CA GLN A 517 20.66 -36.39 -4.60
C GLN A 517 21.74 -37.20 -3.88
N ASN A 518 23.01 -37.00 -4.23
CA ASN A 518 24.14 -37.67 -3.59
C ASN A 518 24.64 -36.92 -2.35
N LEU A 519 24.39 -35.61 -2.24
CA LEU A 519 24.73 -34.79 -1.08
C LEU A 519 23.78 -35.04 0.11
N PHE A 520 22.47 -35.06 -0.15
CA PHE A 520 21.43 -35.09 0.88
C PHE A 520 20.85 -36.48 1.13
N VAL A 521 20.36 -36.73 2.35
CA VAL A 521 19.74 -38.00 2.77
C VAL A 521 18.49 -38.33 1.93
N ASP A 522 17.48 -37.46 1.91
CA ASP A 522 16.24 -37.66 1.15
C ASP A 522 15.61 -36.31 0.74
N PRO A 523 16.23 -35.63 -0.24
CA PRO A 523 15.86 -34.26 -0.57
C PRO A 523 14.49 -34.14 -1.27
N ALA A 524 14.04 -35.19 -1.96
CA ALA A 524 12.72 -35.23 -2.58
C ALA A 524 11.60 -35.13 -1.53
N ASN A 525 11.80 -35.70 -0.33
CA ASN A 525 10.88 -35.60 0.79
C ASN A 525 11.21 -34.47 1.79
N GLY A 526 12.18 -33.61 1.47
CA GLY A 526 12.52 -32.41 2.25
C GLY A 526 13.52 -32.67 3.37
N ASN A 527 14.14 -33.85 3.40
CA ASN A 527 15.22 -34.17 4.31
C ASN A 527 16.55 -33.81 3.65
N LEU A 528 17.02 -32.59 3.90
CA LEU A 528 18.29 -32.09 3.38
C LEU A 528 19.48 -32.38 4.31
N MET A 529 19.37 -33.32 5.26
CA MET A 529 20.52 -33.71 6.09
C MET A 529 21.70 -34.12 5.21
N ILE A 530 22.90 -33.65 5.52
CA ILE A 530 24.12 -33.95 4.77
C ILE A 530 24.58 -35.36 5.08
N LYS A 531 24.84 -36.17 4.05
CA LYS A 531 25.27 -37.57 4.19
C LYS A 531 26.69 -37.72 4.74
N ASP A 532 27.63 -36.92 4.24
CA ASP A 532 29.05 -37.01 4.58
C ASP A 532 29.44 -35.93 5.60
N SER A 533 29.72 -36.36 6.84
CA SER A 533 30.15 -35.51 7.95
C SER A 533 31.51 -34.83 7.73
N ASN A 534 32.31 -35.32 6.78
CA ASN A 534 33.61 -34.74 6.43
C ASN A 534 33.55 -33.83 5.20
N SER A 535 32.38 -33.67 4.59
CA SER A 535 32.23 -32.84 3.39
C SER A 535 32.62 -31.38 3.66
N PRO A 536 33.02 -30.63 2.62
CA PRO A 536 33.29 -29.19 2.73
C PRO A 536 32.10 -28.39 3.31
N ILE A 537 30.87 -28.88 3.10
CA ILE A 537 29.66 -28.24 3.61
C ILE A 537 29.62 -28.30 5.14
N VAL A 538 29.96 -29.44 5.73
CA VAL A 538 29.96 -29.63 7.19
C VAL A 538 31.16 -28.90 7.83
N THR A 539 32.36 -29.10 7.28
CA THR A 539 33.59 -28.52 7.84
C THR A 539 33.60 -26.99 7.79
N ASN A 540 33.10 -26.40 6.71
CA ASN A 540 33.01 -24.95 6.55
C ASN A 540 31.68 -24.35 7.04
N LYS A 541 30.79 -25.18 7.62
CA LYS A 541 29.45 -24.79 8.11
C LYS A 541 28.67 -23.98 7.06
N VAL A 542 28.48 -24.56 5.88
CA VAL A 542 27.78 -23.93 4.74
C VAL A 542 26.32 -24.35 4.73
N GLY A 543 25.46 -23.45 4.31
CA GLY A 543 24.02 -23.68 4.27
C GLY A 543 23.38 -23.54 5.64
N ASP A 544 22.10 -23.88 5.69
CA ASP A 544 21.33 -23.97 6.93
C ASP A 544 21.92 -25.06 7.82
N THR A 545 22.43 -24.64 8.98
CA THR A 545 23.20 -25.50 9.88
C THR A 545 22.36 -26.61 10.52
N ARG A 546 21.03 -26.55 10.45
CA ARG A 546 20.13 -27.61 10.92
C ARG A 546 20.23 -28.91 10.11
N TRP A 547 20.81 -28.85 8.92
CA TRP A 547 21.03 -30.00 8.05
C TRP A 547 22.38 -30.67 8.24
N LEU A 548 23.24 -30.12 9.10
CA LEU A 548 24.54 -30.73 9.41
C LEU A 548 24.32 -31.90 10.39
N PRO A 549 25.07 -33.00 10.26
CA PRO A 549 24.91 -34.22 11.07
C PRO A 549 25.37 -34.08 12.52
#